data_AF-A0A7X3ZB98-F1
#
_entry.id   AF-A0A7X3ZB98-F1
#
_cell.length_a   1.000
_cell.length_b   1.000
_cell.length_c   1.000
_cell.angle_alpha   90.00
_cell.angle_beta   90.00
_cell.angle_gamma   90.00
#
_symmetry.space_group_name_H-M   'P 1'
#
loop_
_entity.id
_entity.type
_entity.pdbx_description
1 polymer ?
#
loop_
_entity_poly.entity_id
_entity_poly.type
_entity_poly.pdbx_seq_one_letter_code
_entity_poly.pdbx_strand_id
1 'polypeptide(L)'
;MAELTPETSHNPVVLRHLLDNWRQQAATAGYRRERDKGTTFERLCIAYLQHDPIQARQYEQPMLYSDWAQAPERRDDRVAEPLGFYAEPVRSAQDLGIDLVAKLRDEDGWCAIQCKFHAVGSRIAKAEIDSFLAASGHRDFRQRLIIDTTGREWSSQAEE
;
A
#
# COMPACT_ATOMS: atom_id res chain seq x y z
N MET A 1 22.24 50.99 2.49
CA MET A 1 21.21 50.15 3.13
C MET A 1 21.27 48.80 2.44
N ALA A 2 21.66 47.74 3.16
CA ALA A 2 21.74 46.40 2.60
C ALA A 2 20.43 45.67 2.91
N GLU A 3 19.69 45.29 1.87
CA GLU A 3 18.53 44.39 2.00
C GLU A 3 19.04 42.96 2.07
N LEU A 4 18.87 42.33 3.23
CA LEU A 4 19.02 40.89 3.42
C LEU A 4 17.72 40.22 2.97
N THR A 5 17.72 39.59 1.79
CA THR A 5 16.67 38.63 1.44
C THR A 5 16.89 37.35 2.26
N PRO A 6 15.87 36.79 2.92
CA PRO A 6 16.02 35.52 3.62
C PRO A 6 16.09 34.41 2.58
N GLU A 7 17.28 33.82 2.42
CA GLU A 7 17.39 32.55 1.69
C GLU A 7 16.55 31.51 2.43
N THR A 8 15.41 31.18 1.85
CA THR A 8 14.61 30.05 2.30
C THR A 8 15.40 28.83 1.89
N SER A 9 16.14 28.24 2.83
CA SER A 9 16.85 26.98 2.65
C SER A 9 15.85 25.88 2.29
N HIS A 10 15.61 25.72 0.99
CA HIS A 10 14.82 24.63 0.45
C HIS A 10 15.74 23.41 0.41
N ASN A 11 15.97 22.81 1.57
CA ASN A 11 16.70 21.56 1.64
C ASN A 11 15.87 20.50 0.91
N PRO A 12 16.29 20.00 -0.27
CA PRO A 12 15.49 19.04 -1.01
C PRO A 12 15.38 17.77 -0.16
N VAL A 13 14.17 17.51 0.34
CA VAL A 13 13.88 16.27 1.04
C VAL A 13 13.88 15.15 -0.02
N VAL A 14 15.02 14.48 -0.14
CA VAL A 14 15.15 13.30 -1.00
C VAL A 14 14.31 12.17 -0.42
N LEU A 15 13.59 11.42 -1.27
CA LEU A 15 12.75 10.29 -0.87
C LEU A 15 13.47 9.34 0.10
N ARG A 16 14.75 9.05 -0.16
CA ARG A 16 15.59 8.22 0.70
C ARG A 16 15.68 8.77 2.14
N HIS A 17 15.88 10.07 2.31
CA HIS A 17 15.91 10.71 3.63
C HIS A 17 14.55 10.64 4.33
N LEU A 18 13.44 10.80 3.60
CA LEU A 18 12.09 10.67 4.15
C LEU A 18 11.87 9.26 4.72
N LEU A 19 12.19 8.23 3.92
CA LEU A 19 12.03 6.83 4.31
C LEU A 19 12.96 6.45 5.48
N ASP A 20 14.22 6.91 5.46
CA ASP A 20 15.17 6.67 6.54
C ASP A 20 14.71 7.31 7.86
N ASN A 21 14.16 8.53 7.81
CA ASN A 21 13.60 9.20 8.97
C ASN A 21 12.41 8.42 9.56
N TRP A 22 11.50 7.93 8.71
CA TRP A 22 10.37 7.12 9.17
C TRP A 22 10.83 5.80 9.80
N ARG A 23 11.85 5.14 9.24
CA ARG A 23 12.46 3.92 9.81
C ARG A 23 13.07 4.15 11.19
N GLN A 24 13.86 5.22 11.36
CA GLN A 24 14.46 5.55 12.65
C GLN A 24 13.39 5.78 13.72
N GLN A 25 12.33 6.47 13.35
CA GLN A 25 11.20 6.69 14.25
C GLN A 25 10.42 5.40 14.54
N ALA A 26 10.38 4.42 13.62
CA ALA A 26 9.74 3.10 13.77
C ALA A 26 10.46 2.22 14.78
N ALA A 27 11.79 2.16 14.69
CA ALA A 27 12.63 1.42 15.63
C ALA A 27 12.43 1.85 17.10
N THR A 28 11.98 3.07 17.34
CA THR A 28 11.76 3.62 18.70
C THR A 28 10.28 3.89 19.01
N ALA A 29 9.35 3.43 18.17
CA ALA A 29 7.92 3.70 18.30
C ALA A 29 7.18 2.66 19.15
N GLY A 30 6.16 3.09 19.89
CA GLY A 30 5.12 2.18 20.38
C GLY A 30 4.16 1.79 19.25
N TYR A 31 3.45 0.66 19.40
CA TYR A 31 2.55 0.05 18.39
C TYR A 31 1.69 1.02 17.58
N ARG A 32 1.05 2.01 18.22
CA ARG A 32 0.23 3.03 17.54
C ARG A 32 1.03 3.84 16.51
N ARG A 33 2.22 4.31 16.90
CA ARG A 33 3.09 5.11 16.03
C ARG A 33 3.73 4.26 14.92
N GLU A 34 3.82 2.95 15.09
CA GLU A 34 4.21 2.04 14.02
C GLU A 34 3.11 1.93 12.96
N ARG A 35 1.87 1.75 13.40
CA ARG A 35 0.70 1.72 12.53
C ARG A 35 0.52 3.01 11.74
N ASP A 36 0.67 4.17 12.40
CA ASP A 36 0.56 5.48 11.74
C ASP A 36 1.56 5.63 10.58
N LYS A 37 2.74 5.02 10.69
CA LYS A 37 3.74 5.00 9.61
C LYS A 37 3.39 4.06 8.49
N GLY A 38 2.87 2.87 8.81
CA GLY A 38 2.28 1.98 7.80
C GLY A 38 1.26 2.73 6.94
N THR A 39 0.31 3.41 7.59
CA THR A 39 -0.68 4.25 6.90
C THR A 39 -0.06 5.42 6.12
N THR A 40 1.02 6.01 6.62
CA THR A 40 1.74 7.07 5.89
C THR A 40 2.41 6.51 4.63
N PHE A 41 3.00 5.32 4.71
CA PHE A 41 3.61 4.62 3.58
C PHE A 41 2.58 4.18 2.54
N GLU A 42 1.42 3.69 2.96
CA GLU A 42 0.27 3.39 2.07
C GLU A 42 -0.13 4.63 1.25
N ARG A 43 -0.24 5.80 1.88
CA ARG A 43 -0.54 7.07 1.19
C ARG A 43 0.54 7.47 0.19
N LEU A 44 1.80 7.25 0.52
CA LEU A 44 2.91 7.47 -0.41
C LEU A 44 2.78 6.53 -1.63
N CYS A 45 2.40 5.27 -1.42
CA CYS A 45 2.17 4.30 -2.50
C CYS A 45 0.99 4.72 -3.39
N ILE A 46 -0.12 5.21 -2.82
CA ILE A 46 -1.21 5.81 -3.59
C ILE A 46 -0.69 6.94 -4.48
N ALA A 47 0.06 7.90 -3.91
CA ALA A 47 0.60 9.02 -4.67
C ALA A 47 1.55 8.56 -5.79
N TYR A 48 2.39 7.56 -5.53
CA TYR A 48 3.24 6.95 -6.55
C TYR A 48 2.41 6.35 -7.69
N LEU A 49 1.40 5.53 -7.39
CA LEU A 49 0.53 4.91 -8.38
C LEU A 49 -0.29 5.92 -9.20
N GLN A 50 -0.64 7.07 -8.60
CA GLN A 50 -1.39 8.14 -9.28
C GLN A 50 -0.53 9.01 -10.17
N HIS A 51 0.73 9.26 -9.80
CA HIS A 51 1.52 10.33 -10.40
C HIS A 51 2.73 9.86 -11.18
N ASP A 52 3.24 8.64 -10.95
CA ASP A 52 4.27 8.08 -11.80
C ASP A 52 3.71 7.81 -13.21
N PRO A 53 4.33 8.31 -14.29
CA PRO A 53 3.78 8.18 -15.65
C PRO A 53 3.61 6.75 -16.14
N ILE A 54 4.39 5.79 -15.62
CA ILE A 54 4.26 4.37 -15.96
C ILE A 54 3.07 3.81 -15.19
N GLN A 55 3.03 4.03 -13.88
CA GLN A 55 1.96 3.49 -13.02
C GLN A 55 0.59 4.07 -13.39
N ALA A 56 0.51 5.38 -13.62
CA ALA A 56 -0.75 6.07 -13.94
C ALA A 56 -1.38 5.63 -15.28
N ARG A 57 -0.59 5.00 -16.16
CA ARG A 57 -1.08 4.37 -17.40
C ARG A 57 -1.69 3.00 -17.17
N GLN A 58 -1.29 2.29 -16.12
CA GLN A 58 -1.79 0.95 -15.80
C GLN A 58 -2.95 1.01 -14.80
N TYR A 59 -2.85 1.92 -13.82
CA TYR A 59 -3.73 1.97 -12.68
C TYR A 59 -4.60 3.24 -12.70
N GLU A 60 -5.85 3.07 -12.28
CA GLU A 60 -6.82 4.13 -12.08
C GLU A 60 -7.34 4.10 -10.66
N GLN A 61 -7.50 5.29 -10.06
CA GLN A 61 -8.13 5.47 -8.75
C GLN A 61 -7.57 4.53 -7.65
N PRO A 62 -6.25 4.50 -7.42
CA PRO A 62 -5.72 3.75 -6.29
C PRO A 62 -6.26 4.34 -4.98
N MET A 63 -6.71 3.47 -4.07
CA MET A 63 -7.35 3.83 -2.81
C MET A 63 -7.11 2.77 -1.74
N LEU A 64 -7.41 3.09 -0.48
CA LEU A 64 -7.37 2.12 0.60
C LEU A 64 -8.39 1.01 0.36
N TYR A 65 -8.03 -0.23 0.68
CA TYR A 65 -8.96 -1.36 0.59
C TYR A 65 -10.23 -1.10 1.41
N SER A 66 -10.10 -0.48 2.59
CA SER A 66 -11.23 -0.13 3.44
C SER A 66 -12.25 0.78 2.76
N ASP A 67 -11.78 1.69 1.91
CA ASP A 67 -12.65 2.68 1.25
C ASP A 67 -13.35 2.01 0.06
N TRP A 68 -12.62 1.22 -0.72
CA TRP A 68 -13.17 0.41 -1.80
C TRP A 68 -14.23 -0.59 -1.33
N ALA A 69 -13.96 -1.28 -0.23
CA ALA A 69 -14.86 -2.22 0.43
C ALA A 69 -16.22 -1.61 0.81
N GLN A 70 -16.22 -0.31 1.13
CA GLN A 70 -17.40 0.43 1.58
C GLN A 70 -18.09 1.19 0.44
N ALA A 71 -17.54 1.15 -0.78
CA ALA A 71 -18.08 1.88 -1.92
C ALA A 71 -19.53 1.42 -2.23
N PRO A 72 -20.49 2.35 -2.45
CA PRO A 72 -21.88 1.99 -2.70
C PRO A 72 -22.08 1.06 -3.89
N GLU A 73 -21.29 1.22 -4.96
CA GLU A 73 -21.32 0.33 -6.13
C GLU A 73 -21.00 -1.14 -5.78
N ARG A 74 -20.28 -1.39 -4.67
CA ARG A 74 -19.98 -2.75 -4.19
C ARG A 74 -21.07 -3.35 -3.33
N ARG A 75 -22.03 -2.54 -2.88
CA ARG A 75 -23.12 -2.95 -1.99
C ARG A 75 -24.33 -3.52 -2.75
N ASP A 76 -24.48 -3.21 -4.04
CA ASP A 76 -25.65 -3.58 -4.86
C ASP A 76 -25.41 -4.85 -5.70
N ASP A 77 -24.17 -5.28 -5.88
CA ASP A 77 -23.82 -6.54 -6.56
C ASP A 77 -24.18 -7.75 -5.70
N ARG A 78 -25.47 -8.11 -5.64
CA ARG A 78 -25.99 -9.37 -5.07
C ARG A 78 -25.56 -10.63 -5.84
N VAL A 79 -24.64 -10.50 -6.78
CA VAL A 79 -23.96 -11.59 -7.50
C VAL A 79 -22.48 -11.68 -7.09
N ALA A 80 -21.90 -10.66 -6.44
CA ALA A 80 -20.68 -10.79 -5.68
C ALA A 80 -20.99 -11.72 -4.50
N GLU A 81 -20.66 -13.02 -4.66
CA GLU A 81 -20.46 -13.91 -3.52
C GLU A 81 -19.70 -13.10 -2.50
N PRO A 82 -20.30 -12.80 -1.33
CA PRO A 82 -19.57 -12.11 -0.31
C PRO A 82 -18.37 -13.01 -0.02
N LEU A 83 -17.16 -12.56 -0.36
CA LEU A 83 -16.06 -12.75 0.59
C LEU A 83 -16.71 -12.48 1.94
N GLY A 84 -16.73 -13.46 2.85
CA GLY A 84 -17.44 -13.42 4.14
C GLY A 84 -16.91 -12.35 5.10
N PHE A 85 -16.80 -11.12 4.59
CA PHE A 85 -15.98 -9.99 4.97
C PHE A 85 -16.77 -8.67 4.88
N TYR A 86 -17.87 -8.63 4.13
CA TYR A 86 -18.64 -7.40 3.90
C TYR A 86 -20.08 -7.51 4.38
N ALA A 87 -20.28 -7.68 5.69
CA ALA A 87 -21.60 -7.51 6.33
C ALA A 87 -21.53 -7.36 7.86
N GLU A 88 -20.48 -7.88 8.50
CA GLU A 88 -20.19 -7.65 9.92
C GLU A 88 -19.06 -6.61 10.04
N PRO A 89 -18.97 -5.80 11.13
CA PRO A 89 -17.92 -4.80 11.27
C PRO A 89 -16.57 -5.51 11.15
N VAL A 90 -15.87 -5.24 10.05
CA VAL A 90 -14.60 -5.86 9.68
C VAL A 90 -13.73 -5.92 10.93
N ARG A 91 -13.49 -7.13 11.44
CA ARG A 91 -12.52 -7.39 12.49
C ARG A 91 -11.15 -7.15 11.88
N SER A 92 -10.77 -5.87 11.84
CA SER A 92 -9.55 -5.30 11.29
C SER A 92 -9.24 -5.67 9.82
N ALA A 93 -9.11 -4.64 8.97
CA ALA A 93 -8.54 -4.77 7.62
C ALA A 93 -7.12 -5.42 7.60
N GLN A 94 -6.51 -5.62 8.77
CA GLN A 94 -5.21 -6.27 8.96
C GLN A 94 -5.21 -7.77 8.66
N ASP A 95 -6.35 -8.47 8.78
CA ASP A 95 -6.36 -9.94 8.65
C ASP A 95 -6.33 -10.43 7.19
N LEU A 96 -6.60 -9.56 6.21
CA LEU A 96 -6.64 -9.90 4.79
C LEU A 96 -5.32 -9.67 4.04
N GLY A 97 -4.44 -8.81 4.57
CA GLY A 97 -3.20 -8.44 3.87
C GLY A 97 -3.40 -7.61 2.59
N ILE A 98 -4.60 -7.09 2.28
CA ILE A 98 -4.77 -6.14 1.18
C ILE A 98 -4.83 -4.73 1.76
N ASP A 99 -3.82 -3.91 1.47
CA ASP A 99 -3.74 -2.55 1.98
C ASP A 99 -4.42 -1.57 1.03
N LEU A 100 -4.14 -1.71 -0.27
CA LEU A 100 -4.66 -0.83 -1.32
C LEU A 100 -5.31 -1.65 -2.44
N VAL A 101 -6.14 -0.98 -3.21
CA VAL A 101 -6.67 -1.47 -4.48
C VAL A 101 -6.60 -0.40 -5.54
N ALA A 102 -6.44 -0.80 -6.79
CA ALA A 102 -6.51 0.10 -7.94
C ALA A 102 -7.29 -0.55 -9.08
N LYS A 103 -8.09 0.25 -9.80
CA LYS A 103 -8.77 -0.23 -11.00
C LYS A 103 -7.76 -0.39 -12.12
N LEU A 104 -7.86 -1.46 -12.89
CA LEU A 104 -7.03 -1.69 -14.07
C LEU A 104 -7.59 -0.90 -15.25
N ARG A 105 -6.72 -0.22 -16.00
CA ARG A 105 -7.15 0.59 -17.15
C ARG A 105 -7.41 -0.25 -18.40
N ASP A 106 -6.60 -1.30 -18.59
CA ASP A 106 -6.61 -2.11 -19.81
C ASP A 106 -7.48 -3.37 -19.71
N GLU A 107 -8.04 -3.68 -18.53
CA GLU A 107 -8.92 -4.82 -18.33
C GLU A 107 -9.97 -4.58 -17.24
N ASP A 108 -11.09 -5.29 -17.32
CA ASP A 108 -12.10 -5.27 -16.28
C ASP A 108 -11.61 -6.02 -15.04
N GLY A 109 -11.32 -5.25 -14.00
CA GLY A 109 -10.90 -5.80 -12.73
C GLY A 109 -10.07 -4.83 -11.91
N TRP A 110 -9.55 -5.36 -10.82
CA TRP A 110 -8.80 -4.62 -9.81
C TRP A 110 -7.43 -5.25 -9.60
N CYS A 111 -6.47 -4.42 -9.20
CA CYS A 111 -5.22 -4.86 -8.65
C CYS A 111 -5.33 -4.87 -7.12
N ALA A 112 -5.07 -6.01 -6.50
CA ALA A 112 -4.87 -6.08 -5.05
C ALA A 112 -3.42 -5.70 -4.74
N ILE A 113 -3.22 -4.82 -3.77
CA ILE A 113 -1.91 -4.24 -3.49
C ILE A 113 -1.59 -4.37 -2.00
N GLN A 114 -0.41 -4.90 -1.67
CA GLN A 114 0.14 -4.93 -0.31
C GLN A 114 1.37 -4.01 -0.23
N CYS A 115 1.43 -3.18 0.81
CA CYS A 115 2.50 -2.25 1.10
C CYS A 115 3.30 -2.74 2.33
N LYS A 116 4.58 -3.09 2.14
CA LYS A 116 5.46 -3.55 3.24
C LYS A 116 6.54 -2.52 3.56
N PHE A 117 6.36 -1.83 4.67
CA PHE A 117 7.34 -0.86 5.16
C PHE A 117 8.29 -1.49 6.19
N HIS A 118 9.42 -2.00 5.71
CA HIS A 118 10.47 -2.60 6.53
C HIS A 118 11.84 -1.92 6.32
N ALA A 119 12.79 -2.21 7.20
CA ALA A 119 14.16 -1.72 7.06
C ALA A 119 14.81 -2.25 5.76
N VAL A 120 15.73 -1.47 5.21
CA VAL A 120 16.54 -1.91 4.06
C VAL A 120 17.30 -3.16 4.45
N GLY A 121 17.29 -4.17 3.60
CA GLY A 121 17.94 -5.45 3.87
C GLY A 121 17.14 -6.37 4.79
N SER A 122 15.93 -6.02 5.22
CA SER A 122 15.01 -6.98 5.83
C SER A 122 14.56 -8.03 4.81
N ARG A 123 14.22 -9.24 5.27
CA ARG A 123 13.61 -10.28 4.44
C ARG A 123 12.12 -10.32 4.76
N ILE A 124 11.28 -10.26 3.73
CA ILE A 124 9.85 -10.49 3.85
C ILE A 124 9.63 -11.99 4.00
N ALA A 125 8.93 -12.42 5.06
CA ALA A 125 8.65 -13.83 5.29
C ALA A 125 7.45 -14.30 4.46
N LYS A 126 7.43 -15.56 4.01
CA LYS A 126 6.29 -16.12 3.25
C LYS A 126 4.97 -15.97 4.02
N ALA A 127 5.00 -16.22 5.32
CA ALA A 127 3.84 -16.03 6.21
C ALA A 127 3.28 -14.59 6.21
N GLU A 128 4.10 -13.58 5.89
CA GLU A 128 3.66 -12.18 5.82
C GLU A 128 2.93 -11.84 4.51
N ILE A 129 3.02 -12.71 3.49
CA ILE A 129 2.34 -12.56 2.20
C ILE A 129 1.27 -13.63 1.96
N ASP A 130 1.22 -14.71 2.74
CA ASP A 130 0.26 -15.79 2.56
C ASP A 130 -1.21 -15.31 2.67
N SER A 131 -1.50 -14.43 3.63
CA SER A 131 -2.84 -13.83 3.78
C SER A 131 -3.21 -12.99 2.56
N PHE A 132 -2.27 -12.19 2.06
CA PHE A 132 -2.44 -11.41 0.84
C PHE A 132 -2.69 -12.31 -0.37
N LEU A 133 -1.89 -13.36 -0.56
CA LEU A 133 -2.05 -14.30 -1.67
C LEU A 133 -3.40 -15.02 -1.66
N ALA A 134 -3.89 -15.39 -0.47
CA ALA A 134 -5.20 -15.98 -0.29
C ALA A 134 -6.33 -14.97 -0.59
N ALA A 135 -6.27 -13.76 -0.02
CA ALA A 135 -7.29 -12.73 -0.19
C ALA A 135 -7.38 -12.22 -1.64
N SER A 136 -6.22 -12.03 -2.27
CA SER A 136 -6.10 -11.57 -3.66
C SER A 136 -6.46 -12.62 -4.71
N GLY A 137 -6.77 -13.86 -4.31
CA GLY A 137 -7.30 -14.90 -5.19
C GLY A 137 -8.77 -14.70 -5.60
N HIS A 138 -9.45 -13.67 -5.06
CA HIS A 138 -10.82 -13.35 -5.42
C HIS A 138 -10.95 -12.87 -6.87
N ARG A 139 -12.07 -13.21 -7.53
CA ARG A 139 -12.31 -12.93 -8.96
C ARG A 139 -12.32 -11.44 -9.35
N ASP A 140 -12.54 -10.55 -8.39
CA ASP A 140 -12.44 -9.10 -8.59
C ASP A 140 -11.00 -8.66 -8.87
N PHE A 141 -10.03 -9.40 -8.33
CA PHE A 141 -8.61 -9.10 -8.48
C PHE A 141 -8.02 -9.89 -9.63
N ARG A 142 -7.52 -9.17 -10.65
CA ARG A 142 -6.87 -9.76 -11.82
C ARG A 142 -5.36 -9.66 -11.76
N GLN A 143 -4.88 -8.68 -11.00
CA GLN A 143 -3.46 -8.44 -10.81
C GLN A 143 -3.14 -8.32 -9.32
N ARG A 144 -1.89 -8.65 -8.98
CA ARG A 144 -1.36 -8.57 -7.62
C ARG A 144 -0.07 -7.76 -7.66
N LEU A 145 0.05 -6.80 -6.76
CA LEU A 145 1.24 -5.96 -6.64
C LEU A 145 1.67 -5.92 -5.18
N ILE A 146 2.97 -6.11 -4.93
CA ILE A 146 3.55 -5.86 -3.61
C ILE A 146 4.57 -4.74 -3.78
N ILE A 147 4.46 -3.73 -2.92
CA ILE A 147 5.36 -2.58 -2.86
C ILE A 147 6.10 -2.66 -1.53
N ASP A 148 7.42 -2.80 -1.58
CA ASP A 148 8.25 -2.87 -0.38
C ASP A 148 9.44 -1.92 -0.41
N THR A 149 10.01 -1.66 0.78
CA THR A 149 11.19 -0.79 0.94
C THR A 149 12.44 -1.53 1.38
N THR A 150 12.47 -2.85 1.29
CA THR A 150 13.59 -3.69 1.75
C THR A 150 14.75 -3.67 0.76
N GLY A 151 14.46 -3.56 -0.54
CA GLY A 151 15.48 -3.57 -1.59
C GLY A 151 16.27 -4.89 -1.69
N ARG A 152 15.77 -5.97 -1.07
CA ARG A 152 16.28 -7.33 -1.29
C ARG A 152 15.41 -8.04 -2.33
N GLU A 153 16.04 -8.92 -3.09
CA GLU A 153 15.33 -9.98 -3.79
C GLU A 153 14.54 -10.82 -2.78
N TRP A 154 13.32 -11.16 -3.14
CA TRP A 154 12.47 -11.98 -2.31
C TRP A 154 13.11 -13.36 -2.17
N SER A 155 12.84 -14.05 -1.07
CA SER A 155 13.42 -15.39 -0.96
C SER A 155 12.86 -16.33 -2.02
N SER A 156 13.64 -17.32 -2.44
CA SER A 156 13.21 -18.32 -3.43
C SER A 156 11.85 -18.96 -3.10
N GLN A 157 11.50 -19.15 -1.83
CA GLN A 157 10.20 -19.67 -1.40
C GLN A 157 9.03 -18.66 -1.49
N ALA A 158 9.33 -17.37 -1.60
CA ALA A 158 8.34 -16.29 -1.76
C ALA A 158 8.13 -15.92 -3.23
N GLU A 159 9.07 -16.28 -4.11
CA GLU A 159 8.94 -16.19 -5.57
C GLU A 159 8.20 -17.40 -6.17
N GLU A 160 8.17 -18.53 -5.45
CA GLU A 160 7.50 -19.79 -5.78
C GLU A 160 6.09 -19.91 -5.15
#